data_AF-A0A350YPG1-F1
#
_entry.id   AF-A0A350YPG1-F1
#
_cell.length_a   1.000
_cell.length_b   1.000
_cell.length_c   1.000
_cell.angle_alpha   90.00
_cell.angle_beta   90.00
_cell.angle_gamma   90.00
#
_symmetry.space_group_name_H-M   'P 1'
#
loop_
_entity.id
_entity.type
_entity.pdbx_description
1 polymer ?
#
loop_
_entity_poly.entity_id
_entity_poly.type
_entity_poly.pdbx_seq_one_letter_code
_entity_poly.pdbx_strand_id
1 'polypeptide(L)'
;MDSIWGNFRRLDKITGWVLFVISTAVYLITLEPTVSFWDCGEFILSSFRLQVGHPPGAPLFLMIGRIATLFALGDTSKVALMMNALSAVSSGFAIMFLYWTITHLVRKVYGWTNEAASGHIAVIIGSGITGALAYTFSDTFWFS
;
A
#
# COMPACT_ATOMS: atom_id res chain seq x y z
N MET A 1 6.79 28.45 -18.57
CA MET A 1 5.57 27.70 -18.95
C MET A 1 5.88 26.24 -18.76
N ASP A 2 5.36 25.61 -17.72
CA ASP A 2 5.54 24.17 -17.53
C ASP A 2 4.89 23.43 -18.71
N SER A 3 5.61 22.48 -19.30
CA SER A 3 5.03 21.67 -20.37
C SER A 3 3.85 20.87 -19.80
N ILE A 4 2.83 20.60 -20.62
CA ILE A 4 1.69 19.75 -20.26
C ILE A 4 2.17 18.43 -19.65
N TRP A 5 3.28 17.90 -20.14
CA TRP A 5 3.98 16.73 -19.61
C TRP A 5 4.55 16.90 -18.21
N GLY A 6 5.15 18.05 -17.90
CA GLY A 6 5.63 18.39 -16.56
C GLY A 6 4.48 18.43 -15.55
N ASN A 7 3.37 19.05 -15.94
CA ASN A 7 2.16 19.13 -15.12
C ASN A 7 1.53 17.75 -14.89
N PHE A 8 1.41 16.94 -15.94
CA PHE A 8 0.91 15.57 -15.84
C PHE A 8 1.77 14.72 -14.87
N ARG A 9 3.10 14.71 -15.05
CA ARG A 9 3.99 13.92 -14.19
C ARG A 9 3.94 14.37 -12.72
N ARG A 10 3.73 15.66 -12.48
CA ARG A 10 3.56 16.19 -11.13
C ARG A 10 2.22 15.73 -10.54
N LEU A 11 1.14 15.87 -11.30
CA LEU A 11 -0.20 15.44 -10.90
C LEU A 11 -0.23 13.94 -10.60
N ASP A 12 0.28 13.11 -11.50
CA ASP A 12 0.33 11.64 -11.35
C ASP A 12 1.10 11.21 -10.08
N LYS A 13 2.23 11.84 -9.79
CA LYS A 13 2.96 11.58 -8.54
C LYS A 13 2.19 12.02 -7.30
N ILE A 14 1.57 13.20 -7.32
CA ILE A 14 0.79 13.70 -6.19
C ILE A 14 -0.42 12.81 -5.94
N THR A 15 -1.15 12.41 -7.00
CA THR A 15 -2.30 11.51 -6.88
C THR A 15 -1.90 10.19 -6.24
N GLY A 16 -0.78 9.59 -6.64
CA GLY A 16 -0.27 8.38 -5.99
C GLY A 16 -0.05 8.55 -4.48
N TRP A 17 0.61 9.64 -4.07
CA TRP A 17 0.81 9.94 -2.65
C TRP A 17 -0.48 10.26 -1.90
N VAL A 18 -1.46 10.89 -2.55
CA VAL A 18 -2.78 11.12 -1.96
C VAL A 18 -3.50 9.80 -1.72
N LEU A 19 -3.45 8.87 -2.69
CA LEU A 19 -4.02 7.53 -2.53
C LEU A 19 -3.30 6.72 -1.45
N PHE A 20 -1.98 6.84 -1.32
CA PHE A 20 -1.21 6.27 -0.20
C PHE A 20 -1.78 6.76 1.15
N VAL A 21 -1.93 8.06 1.32
CA VAL A 21 -2.45 8.64 2.57
C VAL A 21 -3.87 8.18 2.85
N ILE A 22 -4.76 8.21 1.85
CA ILE A 22 -6.16 7.80 2.01
C ILE A 22 -6.24 6.33 2.43
N SER A 23 -5.61 5.43 1.67
CA SER A 23 -5.64 3.99 1.96
C SER A 23 -4.98 3.65 3.30
N THR A 24 -3.82 4.22 3.60
CA THR A 24 -3.15 4.04 4.89
C THR A 24 -4.04 4.53 6.04
N ALA A 25 -4.65 5.71 5.92
CA ALA A 25 -5.52 6.25 6.96
C ALA A 25 -6.74 5.36 7.18
N VAL A 26 -7.38 4.92 6.10
CA VAL A 26 -8.50 3.98 6.13
C VAL A 26 -8.12 2.70 6.86
N TYR A 27 -7.03 2.05 6.47
CA TYR A 27 -6.59 0.82 7.15
C TYR A 27 -6.17 1.07 8.59
N LEU A 28 -5.57 2.21 8.92
CA LEU A 28 -5.18 2.50 10.29
C LEU A 28 -6.38 2.72 11.23
N ILE A 29 -7.46 3.34 10.74
CA ILE A 29 -8.66 3.55 11.58
C ILE A 29 -9.53 2.30 11.69
N THR A 30 -9.37 1.33 10.78
CA THR A 30 -10.12 0.07 10.79
C THR A 30 -9.29 -1.16 11.15
N LEU A 31 -8.03 -0.99 11.54
CA LEU A 31 -7.16 -2.11 11.90
C LEU A 31 -7.70 -2.83 13.14
N GLU A 32 -7.55 -4.16 13.17
CA GLU A 32 -7.78 -4.97 14.36
C GLU A 32 -6.66 -4.71 15.38
N PRO A 33 -6.93 -4.21 16.60
CA PRO A 33 -5.87 -3.88 17.56
C PRO A 33 -5.19 -5.12 18.16
N THR A 34 -5.78 -6.30 17.95
CA THR A 34 -5.34 -7.58 18.50
C THR A 34 -4.93 -8.57 17.40
N VAL A 35 -4.84 -9.86 17.73
CA VAL A 35 -4.54 -10.90 16.76
C VAL A 35 -5.79 -11.20 15.95
N SER A 36 -5.76 -10.86 14.66
CA SER A 36 -6.81 -11.21 13.71
C SER A 36 -6.76 -12.70 13.34
N PHE A 37 -7.83 -13.16 12.69
CA PHE A 37 -7.96 -14.52 12.19
C PHE A 37 -6.88 -14.86 11.14
N TRP A 38 -6.60 -16.15 10.96
CA TRP A 38 -5.65 -16.70 9.99
C TRP A 38 -4.16 -16.59 10.42
N ASP A 39 -3.28 -16.14 9.53
CA ASP A 39 -1.82 -16.18 9.69
C ASP A 39 -1.26 -15.02 10.54
N CYS A 40 -2.08 -14.02 10.86
CA CYS A 40 -1.61 -12.80 11.53
C CYS A 40 -0.94 -13.10 12.88
N GLY A 41 -1.50 -14.02 13.67
CA GLY A 41 -0.92 -14.43 14.95
C GLY A 41 0.46 -15.06 14.80
N GLU A 42 0.65 -15.89 13.77
CA GLU A 42 1.93 -16.51 13.45
C GLU A 42 2.95 -15.43 13.06
N PHE A 43 2.60 -14.53 12.14
CA PHE A 43 3.49 -13.46 11.71
C PHE A 43 3.84 -12.47 12.83
N ILE A 44 2.90 -12.12 13.69
CA ILE A 44 3.14 -11.26 14.86
C ILE A 44 4.14 -11.92 15.81
N LEU A 45 3.93 -13.20 16.15
CA LEU A 45 4.81 -13.93 17.06
C LEU A 45 6.20 -14.16 16.44
N SER A 46 6.26 -14.60 15.19
CA SER A 46 7.50 -14.80 14.43
C SER A 46 8.29 -13.51 14.30
N SER A 47 7.64 -12.37 14.06
CA SER A 47 8.31 -11.07 13.99
C SER A 47 8.79 -10.61 15.37
N PHE A 48 7.96 -10.77 16.42
CA PHE A 48 8.31 -10.38 17.78
C PHE A 48 9.48 -11.20 18.35
N ARG A 49 9.57 -12.48 18.02
CA ARG A 49 10.64 -13.37 18.50
C ARG A 49 11.76 -13.63 17.50
N LEU A 50 11.68 -13.06 16.29
CA LEU A 50 12.58 -13.37 15.18
C LEU A 50 12.68 -14.89 14.93
N GLN A 51 11.52 -15.55 14.89
CA GLN A 51 11.40 -16.98 14.60
C GLN A 51 10.93 -17.19 13.16
N VAL A 52 11.06 -18.41 12.65
CA VAL A 52 10.51 -18.81 11.35
C VAL A 52 9.15 -19.43 11.60
N GLY A 53 8.09 -18.82 11.05
CA GLY A 53 6.74 -19.37 11.11
C GLY A 53 6.62 -20.68 10.31
N HIS A 54 6.81 -20.58 8.99
CA HIS A 54 6.85 -21.72 8.08
C HIS A 54 8.03 -21.62 7.10
N PRO A 55 8.77 -22.72 6.80
CA PRO A 55 9.84 -22.71 5.81
C PRO A 55 9.31 -22.37 4.41
N PRO A 56 10.01 -21.55 3.59
CA PRO A 56 11.32 -20.91 3.79
C PRO A 56 11.30 -19.60 4.62
N GLY A 57 10.13 -19.18 5.12
CA GLY A 57 9.92 -17.97 5.89
C GLY A 57 9.81 -16.70 5.05
N ALA A 58 9.46 -15.58 5.70
CA ALA A 58 9.45 -14.25 5.11
C ALA A 58 10.48 -13.34 5.80
N PRO A 59 11.80 -13.62 5.69
CA PRO A 59 12.82 -13.06 6.57
C PRO A 59 12.85 -11.52 6.56
N LEU A 60 12.72 -10.89 5.39
CA LEU A 60 12.68 -9.42 5.30
C LEU A 60 11.47 -8.83 6.02
N PHE A 61 10.29 -9.41 5.80
CA PHE A 61 9.05 -8.98 6.46
C PHE A 61 9.15 -9.14 7.98
N LEU A 62 9.67 -10.26 8.46
CA LEU A 62 9.84 -10.52 9.88
C LEU A 62 10.86 -9.56 10.54
N MET A 63 11.93 -9.19 9.84
CA MET A 63 12.90 -8.21 10.33
C MET A 63 12.30 -6.80 10.41
N ILE A 64 11.54 -6.37 9.40
CA ILE A 64 10.84 -5.08 9.42
C ILE A 64 9.75 -5.09 10.50
N GLY A 65 9.01 -6.20 10.60
CA GLY A 65 8.03 -6.45 11.66
C GLY A 65 8.67 -6.33 13.03
N ARG A 66 9.85 -6.91 13.25
CA ARG A 66 10.59 -6.76 14.51
C ARG A 66 10.84 -5.30 14.85
N ILE A 67 11.26 -4.47 13.89
CA ILE A 67 11.43 -3.04 14.08
C ILE A 67 10.11 -2.39 14.47
N ALA A 68 9.00 -2.74 13.81
CA ALA A 68 7.67 -2.25 14.17
C ALA A 68 7.31 -2.59 15.63
N THR A 69 7.59 -3.82 16.08
CA THR A 69 7.32 -4.20 17.48
C THR A 69 8.12 -3.40 18.52
N LEU A 70 9.25 -2.79 18.16
CA LEU A 70 10.01 -1.93 19.07
C LEU A 70 9.25 -0.65 19.46
N PHE A 71 8.33 -0.19 18.60
CA PHE A 71 7.45 0.95 18.91
C PHE A 71 6.38 0.61 19.95
N ALA A 72 6.28 -0.65 20.39
CA ALA A 72 5.49 -1.01 21.57
C ALA A 72 6.15 -0.56 22.89
N LEU A 73 7.41 -0.09 22.86
CA LEU A 73 8.14 0.47 24.00
C LEU A 73 8.16 -0.46 25.23
N GLY A 74 8.24 -1.77 24.99
CA GLY A 74 8.27 -2.80 26.03
C GLY A 74 6.89 -3.31 26.49
N ASP A 75 5.80 -2.70 26.04
CA ASP A 75 4.44 -3.13 26.35
C ASP A 75 3.99 -4.23 25.36
N THR A 76 4.01 -5.49 25.82
CA THR A 76 3.67 -6.64 24.98
C THR A 76 2.23 -6.63 24.48
N SER A 77 1.32 -5.93 25.17
CA SER A 77 -0.08 -5.81 24.74
C SER A 77 -0.24 -4.99 23.45
N LYS A 78 0.75 -4.17 23.10
CA LYS A 78 0.74 -3.31 21.90
C LYS A 78 1.48 -3.90 20.70
N VAL A 79 2.09 -5.08 20.85
CA VAL A 79 2.89 -5.70 19.77
C VAL A 79 2.01 -6.02 18.55
N ALA A 80 0.81 -6.56 18.77
CA ALA A 80 -0.14 -6.84 17.69
C ALA A 80 -0.55 -5.56 16.96
N LEU A 81 -0.92 -4.51 17.71
CA LEU A 81 -1.24 -3.20 17.18
C LEU A 81 -0.12 -2.63 16.28
N MET A 82 1.14 -2.68 16.74
CA MET A 82 2.26 -2.16 15.96
C MET A 82 2.52 -2.96 14.67
N MET A 83 2.34 -4.28 14.72
CA MET A 83 2.45 -5.13 13.53
C MET A 83 1.31 -4.87 12.53
N ASN A 84 0.08 -4.74 13.01
CA ASN A 84 -1.07 -4.46 12.16
C ASN A 84 -0.98 -3.06 11.55
N ALA A 85 -0.43 -2.08 12.28
CA ALA A 85 -0.12 -0.76 11.74
C ALA A 85 0.96 -0.80 10.64
N LEU A 86 2.00 -1.63 10.78
CA LEU A 86 2.99 -1.86 9.71
C LEU A 86 2.31 -2.46 8.47
N SER A 87 1.40 -3.42 8.66
CA SER A 87 0.62 -4.00 7.56
C SER A 87 -0.21 -2.93 6.86
N ALA A 88 -0.94 -2.11 7.61
CA ALA A 88 -1.75 -1.00 7.08
C ALA A 88 -0.93 -0.01 6.22
N VAL A 89 0.26 0.38 6.69
CA VAL A 89 1.17 1.26 5.94
C VAL A 89 1.69 0.57 4.67
N SER A 90 2.05 -0.71 4.77
CA SER A 90 2.52 -1.51 3.63
C SER A 90 1.43 -1.66 2.56
N SER A 91 0.18 -1.90 2.99
CA SER A 91 -0.98 -1.94 2.11
C SER A 91 -1.23 -0.59 1.44
N GLY A 92 -1.04 0.53 2.14
CA GLY A 92 -1.10 1.86 1.54
C GLY A 92 -0.07 2.05 0.41
N PHE A 93 1.17 1.57 0.60
CA PHE A 93 2.19 1.58 -0.45
C PHE A 93 1.78 0.71 -1.65
N ALA A 94 1.20 -0.47 -1.40
CA ALA A 94 0.70 -1.33 -2.47
C ALA A 94 -0.39 -0.63 -3.31
N ILE A 95 -1.32 0.10 -2.69
CA ILE A 95 -2.34 0.90 -3.41
C ILE A 95 -1.71 2.00 -4.27
N MET A 96 -0.71 2.72 -3.74
CA MET A 96 0.00 3.74 -4.52
C MET A 96 0.75 3.15 -5.72
N PHE A 97 1.44 2.03 -5.53
CA PHE A 97 2.12 1.36 -6.64
C PHE A 97 1.13 0.81 -7.66
N LEU A 98 0.01 0.24 -7.21
CA LEU A 98 -1.07 -0.21 -8.09
C LEU A 98 -1.60 0.95 -8.95
N TYR A 99 -1.83 2.12 -8.34
CA TYR A 99 -2.21 3.33 -9.08
C TYR A 99 -1.19 3.65 -10.19
N TRP A 100 0.11 3.74 -9.86
CA TRP A 100 1.14 4.05 -10.86
C TRP A 100 1.30 2.95 -11.91
N THR A 101 1.09 1.69 -11.55
CA THR A 101 1.07 0.58 -12.51
C THR A 101 -0.09 0.75 -13.49
N ILE A 102 -1.30 1.05 -13.01
CA ILE A 102 -2.46 1.26 -13.87
C ILE A 102 -2.23 2.48 -14.78
N THR A 103 -1.79 3.62 -14.26
CA THR A 103 -1.55 4.81 -15.09
C THR A 103 -0.44 4.58 -16.11
N HIS A 104 0.60 3.83 -15.75
CA HIS A 104 1.66 3.42 -16.68
C HIS A 104 1.13 2.52 -17.80
N LEU A 105 0.32 1.51 -17.48
CA LEU A 105 -0.24 0.59 -18.46
C LEU A 105 -1.25 1.29 -19.39
N VAL A 106 -2.15 2.12 -18.87
CA VAL A 106 -3.12 2.87 -19.68
C VAL A 106 -2.41 3.81 -20.63
N ARG A 107 -1.35 4.49 -20.19
CA ARG A 107 -0.51 5.31 -21.08
C ARG A 107 0.13 4.50 -22.20
N LYS A 108 0.54 3.26 -21.92
CA LYS A 108 1.12 2.38 -22.92
C LYS A 108 0.11 1.99 -24.00
N VAL A 109 -1.18 1.89 -23.66
CA VAL A 109 -2.27 1.60 -24.62
C VAL A 109 -2.49 2.74 -25.61
N TYR A 110 -2.46 4.00 -25.15
CA TYR A 110 -2.68 5.18 -26.01
C TYR A 110 -1.49 5.56 -26.90
N GLY A 111 -0.38 4.83 -26.83
CA GLY A 111 0.83 5.10 -27.61
C GLY A 111 1.73 6.17 -26.98
N TRP A 112 3.04 6.05 -27.25
CA TRP A 112 4.09 6.87 -26.64
C TRP A 112 4.22 8.28 -27.29
N THR A 113 3.22 8.73 -28.05
CA THR A 113 3.28 10.06 -28.64
C THR A 113 2.84 11.10 -27.63
N ASN A 114 3.70 12.09 -27.42
CA ASN A 114 3.52 13.12 -26.40
C ASN A 114 2.22 13.95 -26.59
N GLU A 115 1.69 13.99 -27.80
CA GLU A 115 0.51 14.77 -28.17
C GLU A 115 -0.80 14.02 -27.94
N ALA A 116 -0.86 12.70 -28.22
CA ALA A 116 -2.05 11.89 -28.02
C ALA A 116 -2.40 11.70 -26.54
N ALA A 117 -1.40 11.52 -25.68
CA ALA A 117 -1.65 11.33 -24.25
C ALA A 117 -2.12 12.61 -23.53
N SER A 118 -1.85 13.80 -24.09
CA SER A 118 -2.28 15.07 -23.50
C SER A 118 -3.81 15.22 -23.48
N GLY A 119 -4.50 14.69 -24.48
CA GLY A 119 -5.98 14.67 -24.53
C GLY A 119 -6.63 13.59 -23.65
N HIS A 120 -5.85 12.64 -23.15
CA HIS A 120 -6.34 11.48 -22.39
C HIS A 120 -5.91 11.49 -20.92
N ILE A 121 -5.35 12.60 -20.42
CA ILE A 121 -4.88 12.73 -19.02
C ILE A 121 -5.97 12.34 -18.02
N ALA A 122 -7.19 12.82 -18.22
CA ALA A 122 -8.32 12.52 -17.33
C ALA A 122 -8.67 11.02 -17.32
N VAL A 123 -8.58 10.35 -18.47
CA VAL A 123 -8.83 8.90 -18.57
C VAL A 123 -7.73 8.12 -17.87
N ILE A 124 -6.46 8.48 -18.10
CA ILE A 124 -5.31 7.83 -17.47
C ILE A 124 -5.40 7.90 -15.94
N ILE A 125 -5.59 9.11 -15.40
CA ILE A 125 -5.66 9.32 -13.95
C ILE A 125 -6.94 8.71 -13.39
N GLY A 126 -8.08 8.87 -14.07
CA GLY A 126 -9.36 8.30 -13.66
C GLY A 126 -9.30 6.79 -13.55
N SER A 127 -8.76 6.09 -14.55
CA SER A 127 -8.57 4.63 -14.51
C SER A 127 -7.67 4.21 -13.34
N GLY A 128 -6.58 4.93 -13.10
CA GLY A 128 -5.69 4.68 -11.96
C GLY A 128 -6.40 4.81 -10.62
N ILE A 129 -7.11 5.93 -10.40
CA ILE A 129 -7.85 6.20 -9.16
C ILE A 129 -8.93 5.13 -8.94
N THR A 130 -9.75 4.85 -9.95
CA THR A 130 -10.84 3.88 -9.84
C THR A 130 -10.31 2.48 -9.53
N GLY A 131 -9.28 2.00 -10.24
CA GLY A 131 -8.73 0.67 -9.98
C GLY A 131 -8.05 0.55 -8.61
N ALA A 132 -7.29 1.56 -8.20
CA ALA A 132 -6.62 1.57 -6.91
C ALA A 132 -7.62 1.63 -5.74
N LEU A 133 -8.65 2.47 -5.82
CA LEU A 133 -9.67 2.56 -4.78
C LEU A 133 -10.60 1.33 -4.78
N ALA A 134 -10.93 0.77 -5.94
CA ALA A 134 -11.69 -0.49 -5.99
C ALA A 134 -10.94 -1.63 -5.28
N TYR A 135 -9.62 -1.71 -5.45
CA TYR A 135 -8.81 -2.70 -4.72
C TYR A 135 -8.68 -2.37 -3.23
N THR A 136 -8.59 -1.07 -2.90
CA THR A 136 -8.56 -0.60 -1.51
C THR A 136 -9.74 -1.17 -0.73
N PHE A 137 -10.96 -1.06 -1.25
CA PHE A 137 -12.19 -1.54 -0.59
C PHE A 137 -12.59 -2.96 -0.99
N SER A 138 -11.68 -3.76 -1.56
CA SER A 138 -11.96 -5.16 -1.89
C SER A 138 -11.81 -6.03 -0.64
N ASP A 139 -12.78 -6.93 -0.40
CA ASP A 139 -12.83 -7.76 0.80
C ASP A 139 -11.53 -8.53 1.04
N THR A 140 -11.02 -9.19 0.00
CA THR A 140 -9.78 -9.97 0.08
C THR A 140 -8.58 -9.12 0.50
N PHE A 141 -8.42 -7.92 -0.08
CA PHE A 141 -7.27 -7.08 0.26
C PHE A 141 -7.44 -6.33 1.58
N TRP A 142 -8.67 -5.96 1.94
CA TRP A 142 -8.98 -5.31 3.20
C TRP A 142 -8.78 -6.24 4.40
N PHE A 143 -9.08 -7.52 4.22
CA PHE A 143 -8.97 -8.54 5.27
C PHE A 143 -7.55 -9.09 5.45
N SER A 144 -6.72 -9.07 4.39
CA SER A 144 -5.37 -9.66 4.39
C SER A 144 -4.32 -8.73 5.01
#